data_AF-A0A356BU38-F1
#
_entry.id   AF-A0A356BU38-F1
#
_cell.length_a   1.000
_cell.length_b   1.000
_cell.length_c   1.000
_cell.angle_alpha   90.00
_cell.angle_beta   90.00
_cell.angle_gamma   90.00
#
_symmetry.space_group_name_H-M   'P 1'
#
loop_
_entity.id
_entity.type
_entity.pdbx_description
1 polymer ?
#
loop_
_entity_poly.entity_id
_entity_poly.type
_entity_poly.pdbx_seq_one_letter_code
_entity_poly.pdbx_strand_id
1 'polypeptide(L)'
;MTTTKHTELMSNTPVTKAILKMSIPVVLGMMVQVLYNLVDTFFIGRLNDPNQLAAANITTPIFMLMMAIATIVSTGAASYISRSLGRSDAQSANRTLSTGIAICTGLGIVLMTAGLIFLKPFITLLGA
;
A
#
# COMPACT_ATOMS: atom_id res chain seq x y z
N MET A 1 15.11 -17.55 -24.30
CA MET A 1 15.78 -17.57 -22.98
C MET A 1 16.25 -16.15 -22.67
N THR A 2 15.36 -15.28 -22.22
CA THR A 2 15.69 -13.89 -21.85
C THR A 2 15.87 -13.82 -20.34
N THR A 3 17.01 -14.33 -19.88
CA THR A 3 17.42 -14.28 -18.47
C THR A 3 17.66 -12.82 -18.09
N THR A 4 16.68 -12.22 -17.42
CA THR A 4 16.74 -10.84 -16.96
C THR A 4 17.77 -10.74 -15.84
N LYS A 5 18.68 -9.77 -15.90
CA LYS A 5 19.74 -9.44 -14.90
C LYS A 5 19.32 -9.49 -13.41
N HIS A 6 18.03 -9.51 -13.10
CA HIS A 6 17.49 -9.66 -11.74
C HIS A 6 17.76 -11.04 -11.12
N THR A 7 17.80 -12.12 -11.91
CA THR A 7 17.94 -13.49 -11.38
C THR A 7 19.39 -13.82 -11.00
N GLU A 8 20.38 -13.24 -11.69
CA GLU A 8 21.81 -13.45 -11.35
C GLU A 8 22.22 -12.78 -10.04
N LEU A 9 21.62 -11.63 -9.69
CA LEU A 9 21.91 -10.93 -8.43
C LEU A 9 21.50 -11.76 -7.21
N MET A 10 20.42 -12.54 -7.30
CA MET A 10 19.93 -13.38 -6.21
C MET A 10 20.61 -14.76 -6.16
N SER A 11 21.13 -15.26 -7.28
CA SER A 11 21.74 -16.60 -7.36
C SER A 11 23.23 -16.65 -7.03
N ASN A 12 23.98 -15.54 -7.19
CA ASN A 12 25.46 -15.53 -7.06
C ASN A 12 25.99 -14.62 -5.94
N THR A 13 25.12 -14.01 -5.13
CA THR A 13 25.51 -13.08 -4.06
C THR A 13 25.09 -13.65 -2.70
N PRO A 14 25.93 -13.60 -1.64
CA PRO A 14 25.53 -14.06 -0.31
C PRO A 14 24.24 -13.36 0.13
N VAL A 15 23.31 -14.14 0.71
CA VAL A 15 21.96 -13.71 1.13
C VAL A 15 21.99 -12.37 1.87
N THR A 16 22.99 -12.16 2.73
CA THR A 16 23.19 -10.92 3.49
C THR A 16 23.34 -9.68 2.62
N LYS A 17 24.10 -9.76 1.51
CA LYS A 17 24.40 -8.63 0.63
C LYS A 17 23.24 -8.36 -0.34
N ALA A 18 22.48 -9.39 -0.72
CA ALA A 18 21.23 -9.24 -1.48
C ALA A 18 20.15 -8.52 -0.65
N ILE A 19 19.97 -8.94 0.61
CA ILE A 19 19.06 -8.28 1.57
C ILE A 19 19.47 -6.82 1.76
N LEU A 20 20.74 -6.53 2.09
CA LEU A 20 21.23 -5.16 2.27
C LEU A 20 20.95 -4.26 1.05
N LYS A 21 21.19 -4.76 -0.17
CA LYS A 21 20.98 -4.00 -1.41
C LYS A 21 19.49 -3.71 -1.68
N MET A 22 18.58 -4.58 -1.25
CA MET A 22 17.13 -4.39 -1.39
C MET A 22 16.51 -3.61 -0.23
N SER A 23 17.05 -3.74 0.98
CA SER A 23 16.53 -3.05 2.18
C SER A 23 16.83 -1.56 2.18
N ILE A 24 18.01 -1.14 1.67
CA ILE A 24 18.37 0.30 1.59
C ILE A 24 17.30 1.13 0.87
N PRO A 25 16.88 0.80 -0.37
CA PRO A 25 15.86 1.58 -1.05
C PRO A 25 14.48 1.50 -0.36
N VAL A 26 14.13 0.35 0.24
CA VAL A 26 12.87 0.21 0.98
C VAL A 26 12.84 1.13 2.20
N VAL A 27 13.91 1.15 3.00
CA VAL A 27 14.00 2.02 4.19
C VAL A 27 13.97 3.49 3.80
N LEU A 28 14.70 3.90 2.75
CA LEU A 28 14.65 5.27 2.25
C LEU A 28 13.23 5.67 1.82
N GLY A 29 12.51 4.79 1.11
CA GLY A 29 11.12 5.03 0.74
C GLY A 29 10.21 5.22 1.96
N MET A 30 10.37 4.38 2.98
CA MET A 30 9.63 4.51 4.23
C MET A 30 9.97 5.80 4.99
N MET A 31 11.24 6.24 5.00
CA MET A 31 11.63 7.52 5.62
C MET A 31 10.96 8.72 4.95
N VAL A 32 10.89 8.73 3.61
CA VAL A 32 10.18 9.78 2.86
C VAL A 32 8.69 9.78 3.19
N GLN A 33 8.07 8.60 3.30
CA GLN A 33 6.67 8.47 3.70
C GLN A 33 6.41 9.03 5.10
N VAL A 34 7.28 8.74 6.07
CA VAL A 34 7.15 9.28 7.45
C VAL A 34 7.32 10.79 7.47
N LEU A 35 8.28 11.34 6.73
CA LEU A 35 8.45 12.79 6.60
C LEU A 35 7.21 13.45 5.99
N TYR A 36 6.60 12.83 4.98
CA TYR A 36 5.35 13.32 4.40
C TYR A 36 4.22 13.37 5.43
N ASN A 37 4.03 12.31 6.21
CA ASN A 37 3.02 12.28 7.27
C ASN A 37 3.27 13.36 8.34
N LEU A 38 4.54 13.60 8.69
CA LEU A 38 4.91 14.65 9.65
C LEU A 38 4.63 16.05 9.10
N VAL A 39 4.98 16.31 7.84
CA VAL A 39 4.73 17.59 7.17
C VAL A 39 3.22 17.83 7.05
N ASP A 40 2.47 16.85 6.58
CA ASP A 40 1.00 16.94 6.43
C ASP A 40 0.34 17.23 7.78
N THR A 41 0.70 16.47 8.82
CA THR A 41 0.21 16.69 10.19
C THR A 41 0.64 18.05 10.74
N PHE A 42 1.85 18.51 10.45
CA PHE A 42 2.34 19.83 10.90
C PHE A 42 1.58 20.98 10.25
N PHE A 43 1.30 20.89 8.94
CA PHE A 43 0.49 21.88 8.23
C PHE A 43 -0.96 21.86 8.72
N ILE A 44 -1.58 20.68 8.85
CA ILE A 44 -2.94 20.53 9.40
C ILE A 44 -3.02 21.06 10.84
N GLY A 45 -2.03 20.76 11.68
CA GLY A 45 -1.97 21.22 13.06
C GLY A 45 -1.72 22.73 13.18
N ARG A 46 -1.06 23.36 12.21
CA ARG A 46 -0.82 24.81 12.20
C ARG A 46 -2.06 25.64 11.91
N LEU A 47 -3.10 25.06 11.31
CA LEU A 47 -4.32 25.80 10.97
C LEU A 47 -5.12 26.28 12.20
N ASN A 48 -4.77 25.88 13.45
CA ASN A 48 -5.34 26.39 14.72
C ASN A 48 -6.88 26.45 14.77
N ASP A 49 -7.55 25.74 13.86
CA ASP A 49 -8.99 25.69 13.77
C ASP A 49 -9.42 24.33 14.36
N PRO A 50 -10.02 24.30 15.56
CA PRO A 50 -10.40 23.05 16.23
C PRO A 50 -11.32 22.18 15.36
N ASN A 51 -12.04 22.77 14.40
CA ASN A 51 -12.84 22.04 13.43
C ASN A 51 -12.02 21.17 12.48
N GLN A 52 -10.79 21.58 12.13
CA GLN A 52 -9.94 20.80 11.22
C GLN A 52 -9.26 19.63 11.93
N LEU A 53 -8.85 19.83 13.18
CA LEU A 53 -8.32 18.75 14.00
C LEU A 53 -9.42 17.73 14.33
N ALA A 54 -10.64 18.20 14.64
CA ALA A 54 -11.80 17.33 14.84
C ALA A 54 -12.16 16.55 13.55
N ALA A 55 -12.14 17.20 12.38
CA ALA A 55 -12.40 16.56 11.10
C ALA A 55 -11.35 15.48 10.75
N ALA A 56 -10.07 15.71 11.05
CA ALA A 56 -9.01 14.72 10.86
C ALA A 56 -9.23 13.47 11.75
N ASN A 57 -9.61 13.67 13.01
CA ASN A 57 -9.91 12.58 13.94
C ASN A 57 -11.16 11.78 13.52
N ILE A 58 -12.22 12.45 13.06
CA ILE A 58 -13.44 11.80 12.54
C ILE A 58 -13.16 10.98 11.27
N THR A 59 -12.22 11.43 10.43
CA THR A 59 -11.87 10.74 9.18
C THR A 59 -10.90 9.57 9.40
N THR A 60 -10.13 9.58 10.48
CA THR A 60 -9.14 8.54 10.82
C THR A 60 -9.68 7.10 10.78
N PRO A 61 -10.84 6.75 11.40
CA PRO A 61 -11.37 5.39 11.34
C PRO A 61 -11.74 4.94 9.92
N ILE A 62 -12.26 5.83 9.08
CA ILE A 62 -12.54 5.55 7.66
C ILE A 62 -11.25 5.27 6.91
N PHE A 63 -10.23 6.12 7.11
CA PHE A 63 -8.93 5.95 6.49
C PHE A 63 -8.28 4.62 6.89
N MET A 64 -8.37 4.26 8.18
CA MET A 64 -7.85 3.00 8.70
C MET A 64 -8.55 1.77 8.08
N LEU A 65 -9.87 1.85 7.86
CA LEU A 65 -10.64 0.79 7.21
C LEU A 65 -10.26 0.63 5.73
N MET A 66 -10.06 1.74 5.01
CA MET A 66 -9.53 1.71 3.63
C MET A 66 -8.13 1.10 3.58
N MET A 67 -7.25 1.49 4.50
CA MET A 67 -5.89 0.95 4.61
C MET A 67 -5.88 -0.55 4.94
N ALA A 68 -6.80 -1.01 5.79
CA ALA A 68 -6.93 -2.43 6.11
C ALA A 68 -7.26 -3.27 4.86
N ILE A 69 -8.25 -2.85 4.06
CA ILE A 69 -8.63 -3.56 2.84
C ILE A 69 -7.50 -3.52 1.81
N ALA A 70 -6.86 -2.37 1.62
CA ALA A 70 -5.71 -2.24 0.72
C ALA A 70 -4.55 -3.16 1.12
N THR A 71 -4.28 -3.27 2.42
CA THR A 71 -3.22 -4.14 2.97
C THR A 71 -3.53 -5.61 2.73
N ILE A 72 -4.79 -6.05 2.95
CA ILE A 72 -5.21 -7.44 2.71
C ILE A 72 -4.93 -7.84 1.26
N VAL A 73 -5.35 -7.02 0.29
CA VAL A 73 -5.16 -7.34 -1.13
C VAL A 73 -3.69 -7.28 -1.54
N SER A 74 -2.96 -6.25 -1.08
CA SER A 74 -1.54 -6.07 -1.40
C SER A 74 -0.68 -7.21 -0.86
N THR A 75 -0.81 -7.54 0.43
CA THR A 75 -0.04 -8.61 1.06
C THR A 75 -0.45 -9.99 0.52
N GLY A 76 -1.74 -10.22 0.26
CA GLY A 76 -2.23 -11.46 -0.35
C GLY A 76 -1.66 -11.70 -1.75
N ALA A 77 -1.68 -10.67 -2.61
CA ALA A 77 -1.11 -10.75 -3.95
C ALA A 77 0.41 -10.95 -3.91
N ALA A 78 1.13 -10.21 -3.06
CA ALA A 78 2.57 -10.34 -2.89
C ALA A 78 2.98 -11.74 -2.42
N SER A 79 2.21 -12.33 -1.48
CA SER A 79 2.45 -13.69 -0.99
C SER A 79 2.30 -14.74 -2.10
N TYR A 80 1.25 -14.65 -2.92
CA TYR A 80 1.06 -15.58 -4.04
C TYR A 80 2.16 -15.44 -5.09
N ILE A 81 2.52 -14.20 -5.46
CA ILE A 81 3.59 -13.91 -6.41
C ILE A 81 4.92 -14.47 -5.90
N SER A 82 5.23 -14.28 -4.62
CA SER A 82 6.45 -14.81 -3.98
C SER A 82 6.51 -16.34 -4.07
N ARG A 83 5.41 -17.04 -3.78
CA ARG A 83 5.35 -18.52 -3.89
C ARG A 83 5.47 -19.03 -5.32
N SER A 84 4.84 -18.36 -6.29
CA SER A 84 4.94 -18.74 -7.71
C SER A 84 6.34 -18.52 -8.27
N LEU A 85 6.98 -17.40 -7.90
CA LEU A 85 8.36 -17.11 -8.29
C LEU A 85 9.35 -18.09 -7.64
N GLY A 86 9.12 -18.49 -6.38
CA GLY A 86 9.90 -19.52 -5.69
C GLY A 86 9.78 -20.92 -6.31
N ARG A 87 8.72 -21.20 -7.07
CA ARG A 87 8.55 -22.43 -7.88
C ARG A 87 9.13 -22.31 -9.29
N SER A 88 9.86 -21.22 -9.58
CA SER A 88 10.36 -20.88 -10.93
C SER A 88 9.27 -20.72 -11.99
N ASP A 89 8.01 -20.56 -11.58
CA ASP A 89 6.87 -20.35 -12.49
C ASP A 89 6.62 -18.85 -12.69
N ALA A 90 7.51 -18.24 -13.49
CA ALA A 90 7.44 -16.82 -13.83
C ALA A 90 6.19 -16.46 -14.66
N GLN A 91 5.63 -17.41 -15.41
CA GLN A 91 4.44 -17.19 -16.21
C GLN A 91 3.20 -17.04 -15.33
N SER A 92 3.02 -17.93 -14.34
CA SER A 92 1.95 -17.80 -13.35
C SER A 92 2.14 -16.58 -12.46
N ALA A 93 3.37 -16.22 -12.09
CA ALA A 93 3.65 -15.00 -11.34
C ALA A 93 3.22 -13.74 -12.12
N ASN A 94 3.56 -13.64 -13.41
CA ASN A 94 3.18 -12.51 -14.24
C ASN A 94 1.66 -12.43 -14.47
N ARG A 95 1.01 -13.58 -14.71
CA ARG A 95 -0.44 -13.64 -14.85
C ARG A 95 -1.16 -13.21 -13.56
N THR A 96 -0.64 -13.65 -12.41
CA THR A 96 -1.16 -13.22 -11.10
C THR A 96 -0.95 -11.72 -10.90
N LEU A 97 0.19 -11.17 -11.29
CA LEU A 97 0.44 -9.74 -11.19
C LEU A 97 -0.58 -8.95 -12.03
N SER A 98 -0.78 -9.31 -13.30
CA SER A 98 -1.74 -8.63 -14.18
C SER A 98 -3.18 -8.75 -13.67
N THR A 99 -3.61 -9.95 -13.28
CA THR A 99 -4.95 -10.17 -12.72
C THR A 99 -5.11 -9.51 -11.35
N GLY A 100 -4.07 -9.51 -10.52
CA GLY A 100 -4.05 -8.86 -9.21
C GLY A 100 -4.18 -7.35 -9.32
N ILE A 101 -3.50 -6.71 -10.28
CA ILE A 101 -3.68 -5.29 -10.58
C ILE A 101 -5.12 -5.00 -11.03
N ALA A 102 -5.67 -5.80 -11.94
CA ALA A 102 -7.06 -5.63 -12.38
C ALA A 102 -8.06 -5.76 -11.23
N ILE A 103 -7.87 -6.73 -10.33
CA ILE A 103 -8.69 -6.91 -9.13
C ILE A 103 -8.51 -5.73 -8.18
N CYS A 104 -7.29 -5.28 -7.92
CA CYS A 104 -7.01 -4.08 -7.11
C CYS A 104 -7.72 -2.85 -7.66
N THR A 105 -7.64 -2.60 -8.96
CA THR A 105 -8.32 -1.47 -9.60
C THR A 105 -9.83 -1.59 -9.49
N GLY A 106 -10.39 -2.79 -9.73
CA GLY A 106 -11.82 -3.05 -9.57
C GLY A 106 -12.29 -2.82 -8.14
N LEU A 107 -11.58 -3.37 -7.15
CA LEU A 107 -11.87 -3.15 -5.73
C LEU A 107 -11.75 -1.68 -5.35
N GLY A 108 -10.75 -0.97 -5.89
CA GLY A 108 -10.55 0.46 -5.67
C GLY A 108 -11.75 1.28 -6.15
N ILE A 109 -12.29 0.98 -7.33
CA ILE A 109 -13.48 1.65 -7.86
C ILE A 109 -14.71 1.34 -7.00
N VAL A 110 -14.88 0.09 -6.56
CA VAL A 110 -15.98 -0.31 -5.67
C VAL A 110 -15.86 0.39 -4.32
N LEU A 111 -14.67 0.47 -3.73
CA LEU A 111 -14.44 1.18 -2.48
C LEU A 111 -14.63 2.69 -2.61
N MET A 112 -14.23 3.29 -3.74
CA MET A 112 -14.44 4.70 -4.01
C MET A 112 -15.92 5.03 -4.14
N THR A 113 -16.67 4.23 -4.90
CA THR A 113 -18.12 4.41 -5.08
C THR A 113 -18.89 4.16 -3.78
N ALA A 114 -18.57 3.08 -3.05
CA ALA A 114 -19.13 2.83 -1.72
C ALA A 114 -18.78 3.96 -0.74
N GLY A 115 -17.54 4.44 -0.78
CA GLY A 115 -17.06 5.58 0.00
C GLY A 115 -17.93 6.81 -0.24
N LEU A 116 -18.16 7.22 -1.49
CA LEU A 116 -18.99 8.39 -1.83
C LEU A 116 -20.46 8.25 -1.39
N ILE A 117 -21.04 7.05 -1.49
CA ILE A 117 -22.44 6.79 -1.11
C ILE A 117 -22.59 6.79 0.41
N PHE A 118 -21.68 6.12 1.12
CA PHE A 118 -21.73 5.98 2.58
C PHE A 118 -21.06 7.14 3.33
N LEU A 119 -20.38 8.07 2.64
CA LEU A 119 -19.68 9.20 3.25
C LEU A 119 -20.62 10.05 4.10
N LYS A 120 -21.80 10.39 3.56
CA LYS A 120 -22.81 11.20 4.25
C LYS A 120 -23.30 10.54 5.55
N PRO A 121 -23.85 9.31 5.53
CA PRO A 121 -24.34 8.68 6.75
C PRO A 121 -23.22 8.43 7.79
N PHE A 122 -21.99 8.11 7.38
CA PHE A 122 -20.87 7.89 8.31
C PHE A 122 -20.39 9.17 8.98
N ILE A 123 -20.28 10.28 8.24
CA ILE A 123 -19.88 11.58 8.79
C ILE A 123 -20.93 12.10 9.78
N THR A 124 -22.23 11.92 9.50
CA THR A 124 -23.29 12.26 10.46
C THR A 124 -23.33 11.35 11.68
N LEU A 125 -22.94 10.07 11.55
CA LEU A 125 -22.88 9.13 12.69
C LEU A 125 -21.70 9.43 13.64
N LEU A 126 -20.61 9.98 13.10
CA LEU A 126 -19.40 10.33 13.85
C LEU A 126 -19.42 11.77 14.41
N GLY A 127 -20.52 12.51 14.25
CA GLY A 127 -20.77 13.75 15.01
C GLY A 127 -20.69 15.06 14.21
N ALA A 128 -21.15 15.07 12.95
CA ALA A 128 -21.52 16.32 12.25
C ALA A 128 -22.96 16.75 12.57
#